data_AF-A0A351Y921-F1
#
_entry.id   AF-A0A351Y921-F1
#
_cell.length_a   1.000
_cell.length_b   1.000
_cell.length_c   1.000
_cell.angle_alpha   90.00
_cell.angle_beta   90.00
_cell.angle_gamma   90.00
#
_symmetry.space_group_name_H-M   'P 1'
#
loop_
_entity.id
_entity.type
_entity.pdbx_description
1 polymer ?
#
loop_
_entity_poly.entity_id
_entity_poly.type
_entity_poly.pdbx_seq_one_letter_code
_entity_poly.pdbx_strand_id
1 'polypeptide(L)'
;METKPSVYRLARAKSFLKKNGNKKFISLDDLSKGVGVYSDVLANDLVFFEPMILMDPSLNMHVLLPAIETYLTKEKEKRAALPKKKRQIARKKELDEYKNYVDFIYQKLAGAGGLLSPSADLNDHDLHVLNILVRNEVKKRRKNKKYPAKTF
;
A
#
# COMPACT_ATOMS: atom_id res chain seq x y z
N MET A 1 -16.34 -19.87 7.13
CA MET A 1 -15.94 -18.48 6.84
C MET A 1 -14.96 -18.53 5.68
N GLU A 2 -15.37 -18.10 4.48
CA GLU A 2 -14.47 -18.07 3.33
C GLU A 2 -13.47 -16.92 3.51
N THR A 3 -12.24 -17.24 3.89
CA THR A 3 -11.15 -16.27 3.98
C THR A 3 -10.73 -15.86 2.58
N LYS A 4 -10.96 -14.60 2.23
CA LYS A 4 -10.55 -14.05 0.93
C LYS A 4 -9.03 -14.22 0.75
N PRO A 5 -8.56 -14.84 -0.35
CA PRO A 5 -7.15 -15.15 -0.52
C PRO A 5 -6.33 -13.88 -0.82
N SER A 6 -5.06 -13.89 -0.42
CA SER A 6 -4.18 -12.76 -0.66
C SER A 6 -3.76 -12.65 -2.12
N VAL A 7 -4.17 -11.57 -2.79
CA VAL A 7 -3.81 -11.26 -4.19
C VAL A 7 -2.29 -11.30 -4.42
N TYR A 8 -1.50 -10.88 -3.44
CA TYR A 8 -0.04 -10.87 -3.53
C TYR A 8 0.55 -12.28 -3.55
N ARG A 9 0.09 -13.15 -2.62
CA ARG A 9 0.55 -14.54 -2.52
C ARG A 9 0.15 -15.33 -3.77
N LEU A 10 -1.08 -15.14 -4.24
CA LEU A 10 -1.57 -15.75 -5.49
C LEU A 10 -0.79 -15.29 -6.73
N ALA A 11 -0.40 -14.01 -6.80
CA ALA A 11 0.44 -13.52 -7.89
C ALA A 11 1.82 -14.18 -7.90
N ARG A 12 2.45 -14.37 -6.73
CA ARG A 12 3.71 -15.11 -6.62
C ARG A 12 3.55 -16.59 -6.98
N ALA A 13 2.50 -17.24 -6.49
CA ALA A 13 2.19 -18.63 -6.80
C ALA A 13 2.01 -18.83 -8.32
N LYS A 14 1.23 -17.97 -8.98
CA LYS A 14 1.09 -17.94 -10.43
C LYS A 14 2.45 -17.82 -11.14
N SER A 15 3.29 -16.87 -10.72
CA SER A 15 4.62 -16.68 -11.33
C SER A 15 5.50 -17.93 -11.20
N PHE A 16 5.49 -18.59 -10.04
CA PHE A 16 6.23 -19.82 -9.82
C PHE A 16 5.71 -20.97 -10.70
N LEU A 17 4.39 -21.19 -10.72
CA LEU A 17 3.76 -22.24 -11.54
C LEU A 17 4.02 -22.02 -13.04
N LYS A 18 3.99 -20.76 -13.52
CA LYS A 18 4.35 -20.46 -14.91
C LYS A 18 5.82 -20.72 -15.22
N LYS A 19 6.72 -20.31 -14.33
CA LYS A 19 8.16 -20.53 -14.49
C LYS A 19 8.50 -22.02 -14.54
N ASN A 20 7.76 -22.84 -13.81
CA ASN A 20 7.95 -24.29 -13.74
C ASN A 20 6.96 -25.07 -14.62
N GLY A 21 6.37 -24.45 -15.65
CA GLY A 21 5.40 -25.09 -16.55
C GLY A 21 5.88 -26.36 -17.26
N ASN A 22 7.19 -26.59 -17.33
CA ASN A 22 7.77 -27.82 -17.91
C ASN A 22 7.69 -29.02 -16.95
N LYS A 23 7.53 -28.79 -15.64
CA LYS A 23 7.34 -29.88 -14.68
C LYS A 23 5.90 -30.35 -14.77
N LYS A 24 5.71 -31.65 -15.03
CA LYS A 24 4.37 -32.26 -15.11
C LYS A 24 3.61 -32.18 -13.78
N PHE A 25 4.34 -32.21 -12.67
CA PHE A 25 3.78 -32.28 -11.33
C PHE A 25 4.48 -31.29 -10.41
N ILE A 26 3.70 -30.49 -9.68
CA ILE A 26 4.16 -29.60 -8.63
C ILE A 26 3.26 -29.83 -7.41
N SER A 27 3.86 -30.28 -6.30
CA SER A 27 3.15 -30.43 -5.03
C SER A 27 2.95 -29.08 -4.33
N LEU A 28 2.10 -29.07 -3.30
CA LEU A 28 1.95 -27.90 -2.43
C LEU A 28 3.27 -27.52 -1.74
N ASP A 29 4.08 -28.50 -1.35
CA ASP A 29 5.38 -28.27 -0.69
C ASP A 29 6.39 -27.63 -1.65
N ASP A 30 6.42 -28.09 -2.91
CA ASP A 30 7.24 -27.46 -3.96
C ASP A 30 6.85 -26.00 -4.20
N LEU A 31 5.54 -25.72 -4.23
CA LEU A 31 5.02 -24.37 -4.37
C LEU A 31 5.38 -23.48 -3.18
N SER A 32 5.27 -24.02 -1.97
CA SER A 32 5.67 -23.38 -0.70
C SER A 32 7.12 -22.93 -0.72
N LYS A 33 8.04 -23.87 -1.03
CA LYS A 33 9.49 -23.60 -1.17
C LYS A 33 9.77 -22.57 -2.26
N GLY A 34 9.03 -22.65 -3.37
CA GLY A 34 9.17 -21.74 -4.51
C GLY A 34 8.76 -20.29 -4.23
N VAL A 35 7.70 -20.11 -3.46
CA VAL A 35 7.11 -18.80 -3.16
C VAL A 35 7.72 -18.18 -1.89
N GLY A 36 8.31 -19.00 -1.03
CA GLY A 36 8.88 -18.61 0.26
C GLY A 36 7.79 -18.36 1.32
N VAL A 37 6.73 -19.16 1.31
CA VAL A 37 5.58 -19.07 2.22
C VAL A 37 5.25 -20.47 2.68
N TYR A 38 4.95 -20.64 3.98
CA TYR A 38 4.60 -21.94 4.55
C TYR A 38 3.43 -22.61 3.80
N SER A 39 3.50 -23.94 3.65
CA SER A 39 2.50 -24.78 2.98
C SER A 39 1.09 -24.51 3.48
N ASP A 40 0.90 -24.42 4.79
CA ASP A 40 -0.42 -24.28 5.42
C ASP A 40 -1.04 -22.91 5.08
N VAL A 41 -0.20 -21.88 5.04
CA VAL A 41 -0.59 -20.51 4.72
C VAL A 41 -0.99 -20.39 3.25
N LEU A 42 -0.28 -21.09 2.37
CA LEU A 42 -0.60 -21.21 0.95
C LEU A 42 -1.86 -22.06 0.73
N ALA A 43 -2.00 -23.18 1.45
CA ALA A 43 -3.18 -24.04 1.38
C ALA A 43 -4.44 -23.25 1.73
N ASN A 44 -4.42 -22.47 2.81
CA ASN A 44 -5.54 -21.62 3.19
C ASN A 44 -5.96 -20.61 2.10
N ASP A 45 -5.02 -20.07 1.32
CA ASP A 45 -5.35 -19.23 0.17
C ASP A 45 -5.89 -20.05 -1.01
N LEU A 46 -5.37 -21.26 -1.22
CA LEU A 46 -5.71 -22.10 -2.36
C LEU A 46 -7.01 -22.90 -2.16
N VAL A 47 -7.43 -23.13 -0.92
CA VAL A 47 -8.73 -23.74 -0.54
C VAL A 47 -9.91 -23.00 -1.15
N PHE A 48 -9.75 -21.69 -1.39
CA PHE A 48 -10.74 -20.88 -2.11
C PHE A 48 -11.03 -21.41 -3.54
N PHE A 49 -10.05 -22.06 -4.18
CA PHE A 49 -10.19 -22.62 -5.52
C PHE A 49 -10.48 -24.11 -5.50
N GLU A 50 -9.83 -24.85 -4.60
CA GLU A 50 -9.97 -26.30 -4.49
C GLU A 50 -9.91 -26.70 -3.01
N PRO A 51 -11.05 -27.03 -2.39
CA PRO A 51 -11.11 -27.39 -0.97
C PRO A 51 -10.29 -28.64 -0.62
N MET A 52 -10.11 -29.54 -1.59
CA MET A 52 -9.44 -30.82 -1.39
C MET A 52 -7.93 -30.69 -1.12
N ILE A 53 -7.32 -29.52 -1.35
CA ILE A 53 -5.89 -29.27 -1.12
C ILE A 53 -5.46 -29.54 0.33
N LEU A 54 -6.35 -29.32 1.31
CA LEU A 54 -6.06 -29.60 2.72
C LEU A 54 -6.03 -31.09 3.03
N MET A 55 -6.74 -31.91 2.24
CA MET A 55 -6.86 -33.35 2.48
C MET A 55 -5.91 -34.16 1.61
N ASP A 56 -5.60 -33.69 0.40
CA ASP A 56 -4.68 -34.34 -0.51
C ASP A 56 -3.47 -33.44 -0.85
N PRO A 57 -2.34 -33.61 -0.14
CA PRO A 57 -1.11 -32.88 -0.43
C PRO A 57 -0.45 -33.31 -1.75
N SER A 58 -0.90 -34.41 -2.36
CA SER A 58 -0.42 -34.90 -3.67
C SER A 58 -1.15 -34.24 -4.85
N LEU A 59 -2.03 -33.26 -4.60
CA LEU A 59 -2.73 -32.57 -5.67
C LEU A 59 -1.75 -31.75 -6.53
N ASN A 60 -1.90 -31.85 -7.85
CA ASN A 60 -1.05 -31.09 -8.77
C ASN A 60 -1.48 -29.62 -8.82
N MET A 61 -0.61 -28.74 -8.33
CA MET A 61 -0.90 -27.29 -8.26
C MET A 61 -1.07 -26.62 -9.63
N HIS A 62 -0.64 -27.27 -10.72
CA HIS A 62 -0.88 -26.76 -12.08
C HIS A 62 -2.35 -26.68 -12.45
N VAL A 63 -3.19 -27.55 -11.89
CA VAL A 63 -4.64 -27.57 -12.16
C VAL A 63 -5.31 -26.26 -11.72
N LEU A 64 -4.77 -25.61 -10.69
CA LEU A 64 -5.31 -24.38 -10.12
C LEU A 64 -4.92 -23.13 -10.91
N LEU A 65 -3.96 -23.23 -11.83
CA LEU A 65 -3.41 -22.09 -12.55
C LEU A 65 -4.50 -21.27 -13.28
N PRO A 66 -5.43 -21.87 -14.06
CA PRO A 66 -6.49 -21.10 -14.73
C PRO A 66 -7.42 -20.37 -13.76
N ALA A 67 -7.77 -21.01 -12.62
CA ALA A 67 -8.62 -20.42 -11.59
C ALA A 67 -7.93 -19.23 -10.89
N ILE A 68 -6.63 -19.36 -10.60
CA ILE A 68 -5.83 -18.26 -10.04
C ILE A 68 -5.74 -17.09 -11.04
N GLU A 69 -5.57 -17.37 -12.33
CA GLU A 69 -5.48 -16.33 -13.36
C GLU A 69 -6.77 -15.53 -13.48
N THR A 70 -7.91 -16.22 -13.55
CA THR A 70 -9.23 -15.60 -13.65
C THR A 70 -9.59 -14.81 -12.38
N TYR A 71 -9.16 -15.26 -11.20
CA TYR A 71 -9.32 -14.48 -9.98
C TYR A 71 -8.50 -13.19 -10.00
N LEU A 72 -7.23 -13.28 -10.41
CA LEU A 72 -6.34 -12.13 -10.44
C LEU A 72 -6.76 -11.08 -11.49
N THR A 73 -7.37 -11.48 -12.62
CA THR A 73 -7.93 -10.53 -13.59
C THR A 73 -9.15 -9.82 -13.03
N LYS A 74 -10.11 -10.55 -12.44
CA LYS A 74 -11.30 -9.96 -11.79
C LYS A 74 -10.92 -8.99 -10.66
N GLU A 75 -9.92 -9.33 -9.83
CA GLU A 75 -9.43 -8.43 -8.78
C GLU A 75 -8.75 -7.17 -9.35
N LYS A 76 -8.05 -7.28 -10.49
CA LYS A 76 -7.48 -6.11 -11.18
C LYS A 76 -8.57 -5.20 -11.75
N GLU A 77 -9.60 -5.76 -12.37
CA GLU A 77 -10.73 -5.01 -12.91
C GLU A 77 -11.49 -4.28 -11.81
N LYS A 78 -11.78 -4.96 -10.68
CA LYS A 78 -12.38 -4.32 -9.49
C LYS A 78 -11.55 -3.16 -8.97
N ARG A 79 -10.21 -3.29 -8.96
CA ARG A 79 -9.30 -2.22 -8.53
C ARG A 79 -9.21 -1.08 -9.55
N ALA A 80 -9.36 -1.36 -10.83
CA ALA A 80 -9.35 -0.35 -11.89
C ALA A 80 -10.65 0.47 -11.91
N ALA A 81 -11.78 -0.14 -11.55
CA ALA A 81 -13.07 0.53 -11.43
C ALA A 81 -13.15 1.51 -10.24
N LEU A 82 -12.30 1.35 -9.22
CA LEU A 82 -12.25 2.27 -8.10
C LEU A 82 -11.65 3.62 -8.56
N PRO A 83 -12.30 4.76 -8.28
CA PRO A 83 -11.76 6.06 -8.63
C PRO A 83 -10.41 6.25 -7.93
N LYS A 84 -9.34 6.33 -8.71
CA LYS A 84 -8.01 6.64 -8.18
C LYS A 84 -8.10 8.00 -7.52
N LYS A 85 -7.94 8.07 -6.19
CA LYS A 85 -7.78 9.34 -5.49
C LYS A 85 -6.64 10.09 -6.17
N LYS A 86 -6.95 11.21 -6.84
CA LYS A 86 -5.95 12.04 -7.49
C LYS A 86 -4.94 12.42 -6.41
N ARG A 87 -3.66 12.08 -6.64
CA ARG A 87 -2.60 12.49 -5.75
C ARG A 87 -2.56 14.01 -5.80
N GLN A 88 -2.92 14.66 -4.70
CA GLN A 88 -2.68 16.08 -4.54
C GLN A 88 -1.16 16.27 -4.52
N ILE A 89 -0.67 17.09 -5.43
CA ILE A 89 0.75 17.42 -5.55
C ILE A 89 0.83 18.91 -5.25
N ALA A 90 1.33 19.25 -4.06
CA ALA A 90 1.72 20.62 -3.77
C ALA A 90 2.90 20.99 -4.69
N ARG A 91 2.74 22.05 -5.48
CA ARG A 91 3.82 22.54 -6.35
C ARG A 91 4.89 23.22 -5.48
N LYS A 92 6.17 23.13 -5.86
CA LYS A 92 7.27 23.75 -5.11
C LYS A 92 7.05 25.27 -4.88
N LYS A 93 6.47 25.96 -5.86
CA LYS A 93 6.13 27.38 -5.78
C LYS A 93 5.13 27.71 -4.66
N GLU A 94 4.17 26.83 -4.41
CA GLU A 94 3.18 26.99 -3.32
C GLU A 94 3.79 26.71 -1.94
N LEU A 95 4.87 25.92 -1.90
CA LEU A 95 5.60 25.63 -0.66
C LEU A 95 6.57 26.75 -0.29
N ASP A 96 7.11 27.46 -1.28
CA ASP A 96 8.03 28.60 -1.09
C ASP A 96 7.29 29.89 -0.71
N GLU A 97 5.98 29.96 -0.95
CA GLU A 97 5.11 31.08 -0.54
C GLU A 97 4.97 31.18 0.98
N TYR A 98 5.06 30.05 1.70
CA TYR A 98 4.94 30.00 3.15
C TYR A 98 6.29 29.75 3.80
N LYS A 99 6.74 30.67 4.66
CA LYS A 99 8.03 30.53 5.35
C LYS A 99 8.03 29.39 6.36
N ASN A 100 6.90 29.18 7.04
CA ASN A 100 6.71 28.15 8.09
C ASN A 100 5.23 27.71 8.17
N TYR A 101 4.94 26.60 8.86
CA TYR A 101 3.57 26.13 9.09
C TYR A 101 2.69 27.15 9.84
N VAL A 102 3.31 27.97 10.71
CA VAL A 102 2.63 29.05 11.45
C VAL A 102 2.20 30.17 10.52
N ASP A 103 3.04 30.52 9.54
CA ASP A 103 2.76 31.54 8.53
C ASP A 103 1.60 31.10 7.62
N PHE A 104 1.57 29.83 7.24
CA PHE A 104 0.43 29.22 6.53
C PHE A 104 -0.87 29.34 7.33
N ILE A 105 -0.81 29.05 8.64
CA ILE A 105 -1.98 29.17 9.53
C ILE A 105 -2.44 30.63 9.60
N TYR A 106 -1.55 31.60 9.77
CA TYR A 106 -1.94 33.00 9.81
C TYR A 106 -2.51 33.51 8.48
N GLN A 107 -1.95 33.12 7.33
CA GLN A 107 -2.44 33.59 6.03
C GLN A 107 -3.78 32.97 5.62
N LYS A 108 -4.06 31.72 6.01
CA LYS A 108 -5.26 30.99 5.59
C LYS A 108 -6.37 30.94 6.64
N LEU A 109 -6.04 31.06 7.92
CA LEU A 109 -6.99 30.90 9.04
C LEU A 109 -7.16 32.17 9.89
N ALA A 110 -6.33 33.21 9.73
CA ALA A 110 -6.55 34.45 10.47
C ALA A 110 -7.66 35.30 9.83
N GLY A 111 -8.65 35.69 10.63
CA GLY A 111 -9.65 36.68 10.26
C GLY A 111 -9.17 38.12 10.45
N ALA A 112 -10.06 39.08 10.19
CA ALA A 112 -9.81 40.49 10.47
C ALA A 112 -9.47 40.67 11.97
N GLY A 113 -8.29 41.20 12.27
CA GLY A 113 -7.78 41.39 13.64
C GLY A 113 -6.75 40.37 14.11
N GLY A 114 -6.29 39.44 13.25
CA GLY A 114 -5.18 38.52 13.57
C GLY A 114 -5.56 37.36 14.50
N LEU A 115 -6.86 37.19 14.77
CA LEU A 115 -7.40 36.05 15.50
C LEU A 115 -7.70 34.89 14.53
N LEU A 116 -7.42 33.67 14.98
CA LEU A 116 -7.74 32.46 14.22
C LEU A 116 -9.25 32.27 14.20
N SER A 117 -9.83 32.28 13.00
CA SER A 117 -11.25 32.05 12.79
C SER A 117 -11.50 30.54 12.83
N PRO A 118 -12.23 30.01 13.85
CA PRO A 118 -12.51 28.57 13.94
C PRO A 118 -13.39 28.06 12.78
N SER A 119 -14.06 28.97 12.07
CA SER A 119 -14.98 28.68 10.98
C SER A 119 -14.33 28.67 9.58
N ALA A 120 -12.99 28.76 9.50
CA ALA A 120 -12.30 28.74 8.22
C ALA A 120 -12.15 27.29 7.73
N ASP A 121 -12.87 26.96 6.67
CA ASP A 121 -12.81 25.63 6.06
C ASP A 121 -11.56 25.49 5.18
N LEU A 122 -10.64 24.61 5.60
CA LEU A 122 -9.47 24.22 4.82
C LEU A 122 -9.89 23.18 3.78
N ASN A 123 -9.50 23.40 2.52
CA ASN A 123 -9.68 22.39 1.48
C ASN A 123 -8.69 21.23 1.69
N ASP A 124 -8.97 20.05 1.12
CA ASP A 124 -8.08 18.88 1.20
C ASP A 124 -6.65 19.22 0.72
N HIS A 125 -6.54 20.11 -0.28
CA HIS A 125 -5.26 20.59 -0.80
C HIS A 125 -4.48 21.40 0.25
N ASP A 126 -5.16 22.27 0.99
CA ASP A 126 -4.57 23.10 2.03
C ASP A 126 -4.09 22.25 3.22
N LEU A 127 -4.86 21.22 3.58
CA LEU A 127 -4.44 20.21 4.56
C LEU A 127 -3.21 19.42 4.09
N HIS A 128 -3.12 19.13 2.79
CA HIS A 128 -1.96 18.46 2.22
C HIS A 128 -0.69 19.33 2.29
N VAL A 129 -0.81 20.63 1.95
CA VAL A 129 0.29 21.61 2.06
C VAL A 129 0.75 21.74 3.50
N LEU A 130 -0.18 21.90 4.45
CA LEU A 130 0.13 21.96 5.88
C LEU A 130 0.89 20.72 6.36
N ASN A 131 0.45 19.53 5.96
CA ASN A 131 1.12 18.28 6.33
C ASN A 131 2.58 18.22 5.82
N ILE A 132 2.85 18.74 4.61
CA ILE A 132 4.21 18.82 4.07
C ILE A 132 5.06 19.79 4.90
N LEU A 133 4.54 20.98 5.21
CA LEU A 133 5.25 21.99 6.01
C LEU A 133 5.57 21.46 7.41
N VAL A 134 4.62 20.80 8.08
CA VAL A 134 4.82 20.17 9.39
C VAL A 134 5.86 19.05 9.32
N ARG A 135 5.82 18.18 8.29
CA ARG A 135 6.83 17.13 8.11
C ARG A 135 8.23 17.70 7.93
N ASN A 136 8.37 18.80 7.20
CA ASN A 136 9.65 19.47 7.00
C ASN A 136 10.18 20.03 8.33
N GLU A 137 9.32 20.64 9.14
CA GLU A 137 9.68 21.15 10.46
C GLU A 137 10.09 20.03 11.43
N VAL A 138 9.33 18.93 11.48
CA VAL A 138 9.67 17.76 12.30
C VAL A 138 11.02 17.17 11.88
N LYS A 139 11.31 17.12 10.57
CA LYS A 139 12.62 16.68 10.07
C LYS A 139 13.74 17.63 10.50
N LYS A 140 13.55 18.95 10.43
CA LYS A 140 14.52 19.95 10.92
C LYS A 140 14.81 19.73 12.41
N ARG A 141 13.78 19.62 13.26
CA ARG A 141 13.93 19.38 14.70
C ARG A 141 14.66 18.08 15.02
N ARG A 142 14.36 17.00 14.28
CA ARG A 142 15.08 15.71 14.44
C ARG A 142 16.55 15.81 14.05
N LYS A 143 16.91 16.60 13.04
CA LYS A 143 18.32 16.85 12.67
C LYS A 143 19.04 17.67 13.73
N ASN A 144 18.42 18.75 14.21
CA ASN A 144 19.00 19.61 15.25
C ASN A 144 19.19 18.86 16.59
N LYS A 145 18.33 17.89 16.91
CA LYS A 145 18.52 17.00 18.07
C LYS A 145 19.67 15.99 17.90
N LYS A 146 19.99 15.57 16.68
CA LYS A 146 21.08 14.62 16.39
C LYS A 146 22.45 15.30 16.28
N TYR A 147 22.47 16.56 15.88
CA TYR A 147 23.67 17.39 15.79
C TYR A 147 23.40 18.73 16.46
N PRO A 148 23.39 18.80 17.80
CA PRO A 148 23.32 20.09 18.47
C PRO A 148 24.54 20.90 18.02
N ALA A 149 24.31 22.11 17.51
CA ALA A 149 25.39 23.02 17.16
C ALA A 149 26.27 23.20 18.40
N LYS A 150 27.57 22.92 18.29
CA LYS A 150 28.55 23.25 19.33
C LYS A 150 28.49 24.77 19.51
N THR A 151 27.89 25.22 20.60
CA THR A 151 28.11 26.55 21.15
C THR A 151 29.59 26.64 21.51
N PHE A 152 30.31 27.49 20.78
CA PHE A 152 31.64 27.98 21.17
C PHE A 152 31.49 29.02 22.28
#